data_AF-A0A8T2SRL7-F1
#
_entry.id   AF-A0A8T2SRL7-F1
#
_cell.length_a   1.000
_cell.length_b   1.000
_cell.length_c   1.000
_cell.angle_alpha   90.00
_cell.angle_beta   90.00
_cell.angle_gamma   90.00
#
_symmetry.space_group_name_H-M   'P 1'
#
loop_
_entity.id
_entity.type
_entity.pdbx_description
1 polymer ?
#
loop_
_entity_poly.entity_id
_entity_poly.type
_entity_poly.pdbx_seq_one_letter_code
_entity_poly.pdbx_strand_id
1 'polypeptide(L)'
;MASISKAAFLILIISMVNLSTHANAECLFVGGNFSHSCRNIRLLPDRMHLEATCGTPPNTSQLYLNEKVANDNGVLRGKQCFGFMHLIEKKCEFSQSCGDIQLHGTVLSATCINNNHQAVRSSVDLDDCIMNNRGFLDWVCEIDACTAEEATDQSSFLLRRSLVELIFLCFFVCVCV
;
A
#
# COMPACT_ATOMS: atom_id res chain seq x y z
N MET A 1 53.61 -3.86 -12.20
CA MET A 1 52.55 -2.83 -12.21
C MET A 1 51.69 -3.05 -13.43
N ALA A 2 50.53 -3.70 -13.28
CA ALA A 2 49.64 -3.99 -14.41
C ALA A 2 48.88 -2.71 -14.80
N SER A 3 49.20 -2.16 -15.98
CA SER A 3 48.48 -1.03 -16.55
C SER A 3 47.16 -1.54 -17.12
N ILE A 4 46.08 -1.34 -16.39
CA ILE A 4 44.73 -1.54 -16.91
C ILE A 4 44.51 -0.43 -17.94
N SER A 5 44.36 -0.81 -19.21
CA SER A 5 44.13 0.13 -20.30
C SER A 5 42.82 0.89 -20.05
N LYS A 6 42.83 2.20 -20.32
CA LYS A 6 41.66 3.08 -20.19
C LYS A 6 40.41 2.54 -20.92
N ALA A 7 40.60 1.72 -21.95
CA ALA A 7 39.50 1.06 -22.67
C ALA A 7 38.78 -0.01 -21.82
N ALA A 8 39.51 -0.75 -20.98
CA ALA A 8 38.91 -1.78 -20.12
C ALA A 8 38.02 -1.16 -19.02
N PHE A 9 38.40 0.02 -18.52
CA PHE A 9 37.59 0.76 -17.54
C PHE A 9 36.30 1.31 -18.17
N LEU A 10 36.36 1.76 -19.42
CA LEU A 10 35.19 2.25 -20.15
C LEU A 10 34.19 1.12 -20.46
N ILE A 11 34.68 -0.08 -20.79
CA ILE A 11 33.84 -1.26 -21.05
C ILE A 11 33.12 -1.71 -19.77
N LEU A 12 33.80 -1.64 -18.61
CA LEU A 12 33.16 -1.92 -17.31
C LEU A 12 32.04 -0.91 -16.99
N ILE A 13 32.25 0.38 -17.25
CA ILE A 13 31.21 1.40 -17.07
C ILE A 13 30.02 1.14 -18.01
N ILE A 14 30.25 0.85 -19.29
CA ILE A 14 29.17 0.59 -20.26
C ILE A 14 28.38 -0.68 -19.92
N SER A 15 29.04 -1.70 -19.36
CA SER A 15 28.37 -2.94 -18.91
C SER A 15 27.48 -2.72 -17.68
N MET A 16 27.73 -1.69 -16.87
CA MET A 16 26.88 -1.35 -15.72
C MET A 16 25.68 -0.45 -16.07
N VAL A 17 25.67 0.22 -17.23
CA VAL A 17 24.54 1.09 -17.63
C VAL A 17 23.42 0.31 -18.33
N ASN A 18 23.69 -0.89 -18.88
CA ASN A 18 22.72 -1.63 -19.70
C ASN A 18 21.87 -2.68 -18.95
N LEU A 19 21.89 -2.71 -17.62
CA LEU A 19 21.06 -3.66 -16.84
C LEU A 19 19.92 -2.95 -16.10
N SER A 20 19.10 -2.21 -16.86
CA SER A 20 17.78 -1.76 -16.40
C SER A 20 16.74 -2.06 -17.47
N THR A 21 16.49 -3.34 -17.71
CA THR A 21 15.23 -3.75 -18.31
C THR A 21 14.18 -3.66 -17.20
N HIS A 22 13.43 -2.56 -17.18
CA HIS A 22 12.20 -2.43 -16.41
C HIS A 22 11.28 -3.61 -16.76
N ALA A 23 11.23 -4.60 -15.88
CA ALA A 23 10.10 -5.50 -15.85
C ALA A 23 8.91 -4.64 -15.41
N ASN A 24 7.97 -4.38 -16.32
CA ASN A 24 6.64 -3.93 -15.95
C ASN A 24 6.03 -5.05 -15.11
N ALA A 25 6.18 -4.95 -13.79
CA ALA A 25 5.42 -5.76 -12.86
C ALA A 25 3.97 -5.30 -13.02
N GLU A 26 3.21 -6.01 -13.84
CA GLU A 26 1.76 -5.90 -13.80
C GLU A 26 1.35 -6.24 -12.37
N CYS A 27 0.84 -5.24 -11.67
CA CYS A 27 0.28 -5.38 -10.35
C CYS A 27 -0.88 -6.36 -10.44
N LEU A 28 -0.64 -7.63 -10.12
CA LEU A 28 -1.71 -8.62 -10.08
C LEU A 28 -2.57 -8.30 -8.85
N PHE A 29 -3.56 -7.45 -9.07
CA PHE A 29 -4.52 -7.08 -8.04
C PHE A 29 -5.36 -8.32 -7.72
N VAL A 30 -5.02 -9.01 -6.64
CA VAL A 30 -5.84 -10.12 -6.14
C VAL A 30 -7.01 -9.51 -5.38
N GLY A 31 -8.04 -9.10 -6.11
CA GLY A 31 -9.28 -8.62 -5.53
C GLY A 31 -9.85 -9.67 -4.58
N GLY A 32 -10.37 -9.24 -3.43
CA GLY A 32 -10.88 -10.16 -2.42
C GLY A 32 -12.19 -10.84 -2.82
N ASN A 33 -13.00 -10.16 -3.63
CA ASN A 33 -14.25 -10.64 -4.23
C ASN A 33 -15.16 -11.38 -3.23
N PHE A 34 -15.35 -10.81 -2.04
CA PHE A 34 -16.18 -11.42 -1.01
C PHE A 34 -17.63 -11.60 -1.47
N SER A 35 -18.15 -10.73 -2.36
CA SER A 35 -19.54 -10.78 -2.82
C SER A 35 -19.92 -12.09 -3.49
N HIS A 36 -18.97 -12.78 -4.13
CA HIS A 36 -19.18 -14.08 -4.76
C HIS A 36 -19.51 -15.21 -3.76
N SER A 37 -19.08 -15.08 -2.51
CA SER A 37 -19.20 -16.13 -1.49
C SER A 37 -19.90 -15.68 -0.20
N CYS A 38 -20.39 -14.44 -0.21
CA CYS A 38 -21.14 -13.83 0.87
C CYS A 38 -22.52 -13.38 0.37
N ARG A 39 -23.46 -13.20 1.30
CA ARG A 39 -24.82 -12.73 1.04
C ARG A 39 -25.28 -11.81 2.17
N ASN A 40 -26.44 -11.17 2.01
CA ASN A 40 -26.98 -10.20 2.95
C ASN A 40 -25.98 -9.07 3.27
N ILE A 41 -25.23 -8.64 2.23
CA ILE A 41 -24.22 -7.59 2.34
C ILE A 41 -24.93 -6.27 2.58
N ARG A 42 -24.60 -5.61 3.68
CA ARG A 42 -25.22 -4.33 4.06
C ARG A 42 -24.30 -3.49 4.91
N LEU A 43 -24.51 -2.19 4.83
CA LEU A 43 -23.91 -1.24 5.75
C LEU A 43 -24.83 -1.11 6.98
N LEU A 44 -24.27 -1.18 8.19
CA LEU A 44 -25.02 -0.98 9.43
C LEU A 44 -25.45 0.49 9.60
N PRO A 45 -26.39 0.79 10.52
CA PRO A 45 -26.91 2.14 10.71
C PRO A 45 -25.86 3.21 11.06
N ASP A 46 -24.73 2.80 11.64
CA ASP A 46 -23.60 3.69 11.94
C ASP A 46 -22.79 4.09 10.70
N ARG A 47 -23.05 3.45 9.56
CA ARG A 47 -22.42 3.68 8.26
C ARG A 47 -20.91 3.38 8.21
N MET A 48 -20.39 2.73 9.24
CA MET A 48 -18.96 2.44 9.39
C MET A 48 -18.69 0.94 9.47
N HIS A 49 -19.68 0.12 9.78
CA HIS A 49 -19.56 -1.33 9.76
C HIS A 49 -20.24 -1.93 8.54
N LEU A 50 -19.47 -2.69 7.77
CA LEU A 50 -19.98 -3.60 6.74
C LEU A 50 -20.34 -4.92 7.41
N GLU A 51 -21.54 -5.42 7.19
CA GLU A 51 -21.97 -6.74 7.63
C GLU A 51 -22.27 -7.63 6.42
N ALA A 52 -21.85 -8.90 6.49
CA ALA A 52 -22.22 -9.91 5.51
C ALA A 52 -22.27 -11.30 6.15
N THR A 53 -23.07 -12.20 5.54
CA THR A 53 -23.12 -13.62 5.88
C THR A 53 -22.33 -14.43 4.85
N CYS A 54 -21.28 -15.12 5.28
CA CYS A 54 -20.31 -15.78 4.41
C CYS A 54 -20.14 -17.27 4.78
N GLY A 55 -19.73 -18.09 3.81
CA GLY A 55 -19.29 -19.47 4.04
C GLY A 55 -20.38 -20.54 4.25
N THR A 56 -19.91 -21.75 4.56
CA THR A 56 -20.72 -22.97 4.82
C THR A 56 -20.13 -23.77 6.00
N PRO A 57 -20.78 -23.83 7.18
CA PRO A 57 -22.06 -23.21 7.51
C PRO A 57 -22.01 -21.68 7.44
N PRO A 58 -23.15 -21.01 7.20
CA PRO A 58 -23.18 -19.57 7.09
C PRO A 58 -22.82 -18.90 8.42
N ASN A 59 -21.89 -17.95 8.34
CA ASN A 59 -21.45 -17.16 9.47
C ASN A 59 -21.60 -15.67 9.15
N THR A 60 -22.16 -14.89 10.08
CA THR A 60 -22.29 -13.44 9.92
C THR A 60 -21.09 -12.76 10.57
N SER A 61 -20.42 -11.89 9.82
CA SER A 61 -19.26 -11.15 10.30
C SER A 61 -19.38 -9.68 9.92
N GLN A 62 -18.65 -8.85 10.65
CA GLN A 62 -18.64 -7.40 10.48
C GLN A 62 -17.21 -6.92 10.28
N LEU A 63 -17.04 -5.91 9.43
CA LEU A 63 -15.77 -5.24 9.17
C LEU A 63 -15.92 -3.74 9.41
N TYR A 64 -15.08 -3.18 10.27
CA TYR A 64 -15.07 -1.75 10.56
C TYR A 64 -14.27 -1.00 9.48
N LEU A 65 -14.98 -0.27 8.61
CA LEU A 65 -14.43 0.37 7.42
C LEU A 65 -13.51 1.56 7.74
N ASN A 66 -13.66 2.21 8.89
CA ASN A 66 -12.80 3.34 9.27
C ASN A 66 -11.33 2.95 9.52
N GLU A 67 -11.05 1.67 9.73
CA GLU A 67 -9.67 1.16 9.82
C GLU A 67 -9.09 0.83 8.45
N LYS A 68 -9.91 0.78 7.40
CA LYS A 68 -9.59 0.17 6.11
C LYS A 68 -9.82 1.09 4.90
N VAL A 69 -10.68 2.10 5.04
CA VAL A 69 -11.05 3.04 3.99
C VAL A 69 -10.65 4.43 4.41
N ALA A 70 -9.88 5.11 3.57
CA ALA A 70 -9.40 6.47 3.78
C ALA A 70 -10.04 7.44 2.80
N ASN A 71 -10.14 8.70 3.22
CA ASN A 71 -10.33 9.83 2.33
C ASN A 71 -8.96 10.43 1.97
N ASP A 72 -8.56 10.31 0.72
CA ASP A 72 -7.34 10.90 0.17
C ASP A 72 -7.71 12.08 -0.74
N ASN A 73 -7.69 13.29 -0.17
CA ASN A 73 -8.00 14.54 -0.88
C ASN A 73 -9.37 14.52 -1.63
N GLY A 74 -10.41 14.00 -0.99
CA GLY A 74 -11.75 13.86 -1.55
C GLY A 74 -12.00 12.55 -2.29
N VAL A 75 -11.00 11.66 -2.38
CA VAL A 75 -11.10 10.36 -3.05
C VAL A 75 -11.14 9.24 -2.02
N LEU A 76 -12.20 8.42 -2.03
CA LEU A 76 -12.27 7.20 -1.23
C LEU A 76 -11.32 6.15 -1.78
N ARG A 77 -10.49 5.59 -0.92
CA ARG A 77 -9.56 4.50 -1.27
C ARG A 77 -9.52 3.47 -0.17
N GLY A 78 -9.47 2.20 -0.55
CA GLY A 78 -9.03 1.15 0.36
C GLY A 78 -7.56 1.36 0.69
N LYS A 79 -7.20 1.39 1.97
CA LYS A 79 -5.81 1.55 2.41
C LYS A 79 -5.59 0.78 3.71
N GLN A 80 -4.43 0.17 3.81
CA GLN A 80 -3.99 -0.40 5.08
C GLN A 80 -3.45 0.72 5.97
N CYS A 81 -4.31 1.29 6.82
CA CYS A 81 -3.88 2.28 7.82
C CYS A 81 -3.36 1.57 9.07
N PHE A 82 -2.12 1.09 9.02
CA PHE A 82 -1.38 0.69 10.21
C PHE A 82 -0.14 1.59 10.37
N GLY A 83 0.01 2.18 11.56
CA GLY A 83 1.28 2.77 11.96
C GLY A 83 2.27 1.67 12.31
N PHE A 84 3.38 1.55 11.56
CA PHE A 84 4.46 0.59 11.85
C PHE A 84 5.21 0.89 13.17
N MET A 85 4.85 1.98 13.85
CA MET A 85 5.28 2.26 15.21
C MET A 85 4.02 2.49 16.04
N HIS A 86 3.81 1.62 17.03
CA HIS A 86 2.65 1.47 17.92
C HIS A 86 2.27 2.74 18.75
N LEU A 87 2.82 3.91 18.43
CA LEU A 87 2.68 5.14 19.24
C LEU A 87 1.96 6.28 18.53
N ILE A 88 1.61 6.15 17.25
CA ILE A 88 0.67 7.06 16.57
C ILE A 88 -0.31 6.21 15.76
N GLU A 89 -1.47 5.94 16.35
CA GLU A 89 -2.58 5.21 15.74
C GLU A 89 -3.23 6.08 14.65
N LYS A 90 -2.60 6.19 13.49
CA LYS A 90 -3.21 6.87 12.34
C LYS A 90 -4.26 5.95 11.72
N LYS A 91 -5.51 6.19 12.04
CA LYS A 91 -6.66 5.51 11.42
C LYS A 91 -6.96 6.13 10.05
N CYS A 92 -7.60 5.36 9.18
CA CYS A 92 -8.05 5.89 7.88
C CYS A 92 -9.23 6.85 8.03
N GLU A 93 -10.11 6.60 9.01
CA GLU A 93 -11.20 7.47 9.51
C GLU A 93 -11.90 8.32 8.45
N PHE A 94 -12.24 7.70 7.30
CA PHE A 94 -12.91 8.42 6.21
C PHE A 94 -14.22 9.07 6.68
N SER A 95 -14.93 8.45 7.63
CA SER A 95 -16.22 8.98 8.11
C SER A 95 -16.10 10.32 8.84
N GLN A 96 -14.90 10.73 9.28
CA GLN A 96 -14.71 12.07 9.87
C GLN A 96 -14.73 13.19 8.83
N SER A 97 -14.41 12.88 7.58
CA SER A 97 -14.31 13.85 6.49
C SER A 97 -15.26 13.56 5.33
N CYS A 98 -16.09 12.51 5.45
CA CYS A 98 -17.06 12.13 4.44
C CYS A 98 -18.47 12.02 5.03
N GLY A 99 -19.46 12.58 4.32
CA GLY A 99 -20.88 12.48 4.60
C GLY A 99 -21.63 11.67 3.53
N ASP A 100 -22.94 11.52 3.69
CA ASP A 100 -23.82 10.82 2.74
C ASP A 100 -23.36 9.41 2.35
N ILE A 101 -22.73 8.72 3.30
CA ILE A 101 -22.18 7.37 3.10
C ILE A 101 -23.32 6.40 2.79
N GLN A 102 -23.20 5.68 1.67
CA GLN A 102 -24.16 4.71 1.16
C GLN A 102 -23.43 3.53 0.51
N LEU A 103 -24.03 2.34 0.61
CA LEU A 103 -23.56 1.13 -0.05
C LEU A 103 -24.58 0.70 -1.11
N HIS A 104 -24.11 0.53 -2.35
CA HIS A 104 -24.90 -0.01 -3.47
C HIS A 104 -24.22 -1.26 -4.02
N GLY A 105 -24.75 -2.44 -3.68
CA GLY A 105 -24.04 -3.70 -3.94
C GLY A 105 -22.77 -3.77 -3.10
N THR A 106 -21.62 -3.79 -3.76
CA THR A 106 -20.28 -3.78 -3.15
C THR A 106 -19.62 -2.40 -3.19
N VAL A 107 -20.23 -1.44 -3.90
CA VAL A 107 -19.67 -0.11 -4.09
C VAL A 107 -20.08 0.81 -2.94
N LEU A 108 -19.09 1.22 -2.15
CA LEU A 108 -19.24 2.24 -1.12
C LEU A 108 -19.10 3.61 -1.77
N SER A 109 -20.07 4.49 -1.57
CA SER A 109 -20.06 5.86 -2.06
C SER A 109 -20.27 6.86 -0.92
N ALA A 110 -19.61 8.00 -1.02
CA ALA A 110 -19.73 9.09 -0.04
C ALA A 110 -19.40 10.44 -0.67
N THR A 111 -19.78 11.51 0.01
CA THR A 111 -19.36 12.88 -0.29
C THR A 111 -18.25 13.27 0.68
N CYS A 112 -17.01 13.38 0.19
CA CYS A 112 -15.82 13.61 0.98
C CYS A 112 -15.28 15.03 0.81
N ILE A 113 -14.75 15.60 1.89
CA ILE A 113 -14.10 16.92 1.85
C ILE A 113 -12.66 16.75 1.36
N ASN A 114 -12.26 17.53 0.35
CA ASN A 114 -10.89 17.58 -0.14
C ASN A 114 -10.05 18.66 0.60
N ASN A 115 -8.76 18.76 0.28
CA ASN A 115 -7.85 19.74 0.91
C ASN A 115 -8.22 21.20 0.62
N ASN A 116 -9.03 21.46 -0.41
CA ASN A 116 -9.58 22.77 -0.72
C ASN A 116 -10.91 23.05 0.02
N HIS A 117 -11.29 22.21 0.99
CA HIS A 117 -12.57 22.27 1.71
C HIS A 117 -13.81 22.12 0.83
N GLN A 118 -13.67 21.51 -0.35
CA GLN A 118 -14.77 21.25 -1.27
C GLN A 118 -15.32 19.85 -1.05
N ALA A 119 -16.65 19.73 -1.09
CA ALA A 119 -17.34 18.46 -1.06
C ALA A 119 -17.31 17.79 -2.44
N VAL A 120 -16.69 16.61 -2.52
CA VAL A 120 -16.52 15.83 -3.74
C VAL A 120 -17.15 14.46 -3.54
N ARG A 121 -17.96 14.00 -4.50
CA ARG A 121 -18.50 12.65 -4.46
C ARG A 121 -17.46 11.66 -4.95
N SER A 122 -17.23 10.61 -4.18
CA SER A 122 -16.32 9.51 -4.53
C SER A 122 -16.93 8.17 -4.21
N SER A 123 -16.42 7.11 -4.84
CA SER A 123 -16.77 5.73 -4.55
C SER A 123 -15.56 4.82 -4.59
N VAL A 124 -15.66 3.70 -3.88
CA VAL A 124 -14.69 2.61 -3.88
C VAL A 124 -15.46 1.28 -3.93
N ASP A 125 -15.02 0.35 -4.78
CA ASP A 125 -15.57 -1.00 -4.77
C ASP A 125 -14.90 -1.80 -3.65
N LEU A 126 -15.70 -2.38 -2.77
CA LEU A 126 -15.19 -3.15 -1.64
C LEU A 126 -14.80 -4.58 -2.05
N ASP A 127 -15.28 -5.09 -3.18
CA ASP A 127 -14.81 -6.39 -3.71
C ASP A 127 -13.34 -6.37 -4.08
N ASP A 128 -12.80 -5.20 -4.41
CA ASP A 128 -11.38 -5.00 -4.65
C ASP A 128 -10.55 -5.30 -3.39
N CYS A 129 -11.12 -5.06 -2.20
CA CYS A 129 -10.36 -5.02 -0.95
C CYS A 129 -10.76 -6.05 0.09
N ILE A 130 -11.95 -6.64 -0.02
CA ILE A 130 -12.51 -7.51 1.00
C ILE A 130 -12.65 -8.91 0.43
N MET A 131 -12.13 -9.89 1.16
CA MET A 131 -12.30 -11.30 0.86
C MET A 131 -13.14 -12.00 1.92
N ASN A 132 -13.65 -13.17 1.55
CA ASN A 132 -14.19 -14.13 2.51
C ASN A 132 -13.09 -15.10 2.95
N ASN A 133 -12.62 -14.95 4.19
CA ASN A 133 -11.68 -15.86 4.82
C ASN A 133 -12.42 -16.81 5.77
N ARG A 134 -12.73 -18.03 5.28
CA ARG A 134 -13.35 -19.11 6.07
C ARG A 134 -14.66 -18.70 6.78
N GLY A 135 -15.48 -17.88 6.11
CA GLY A 135 -16.76 -17.41 6.65
C GLY A 135 -16.66 -16.08 7.40
N PHE A 136 -15.52 -15.40 7.37
CA PHE A 136 -15.32 -14.07 7.95
C PHE A 136 -14.87 -13.07 6.88
N LEU A 137 -15.37 -11.85 6.95
CA LEU A 137 -14.86 -10.75 6.14
C LEU A 137 -13.43 -10.40 6.57
N ASP A 138 -12.52 -10.38 5.61
CA ASP A 138 -11.10 -10.07 5.84
C ASP A 138 -10.63 -9.04 4.81
N TRP A 139 -9.64 -8.23 5.20
CA TRP A 139 -9.13 -7.14 4.38
C TRP A 139 -7.84 -7.55 3.68
N VAL A 140 -7.84 -7.47 2.35
CA VAL A 140 -6.70 -7.87 1.50
C VAL A 140 -6.19 -6.77 0.58
N CYS A 141 -6.70 -5.55 0.72
CA CYS A 141 -6.14 -4.42 -0.01
C CYS A 141 -4.74 -4.09 0.52
N GLU A 142 -3.74 -4.69 -0.12
CA GLU A 142 -2.32 -4.38 0.02
C GLU A 142 -1.94 -3.44 -1.13
N ILE A 143 -2.15 -2.15 -0.91
CA ILE A 143 -1.59 -1.12 -1.78
C ILE A 143 -0.25 -0.73 -1.16
N ASP A 144 0.80 -1.46 -1.53
CA ASP A 144 2.20 -0.96 -1.54
C ASP A 144 3.12 -1.83 -2.41
N ALA A 145 2.69 -2.99 -2.93
CA ALA A 145 3.52 -3.78 -3.86
C ALA A 145 3.64 -3.19 -5.28
N CYS A 146 2.94 -2.09 -5.57
CA CYS A 146 2.84 -1.54 -6.93
C CYS A 146 3.21 -0.07 -7.05
N THR A 147 3.74 0.54 -6.00
CA THR A 147 4.54 1.77 -6.13
C THR A 147 5.93 1.40 -6.65
N ALA A 148 5.99 0.97 -7.91
CA ALA A 148 7.20 1.08 -8.72
C ALA A 148 7.48 2.57 -9.04
N GLU A 149 7.57 3.41 -8.00
CA GLU A 149 7.94 4.84 -8.13
C GLU A 149 8.58 5.44 -6.87
N GLU A 150 9.10 4.62 -5.94
CA GLU A 150 10.11 5.05 -4.95
C GLU A 150 11.37 4.18 -4.98
N ALA A 151 11.70 3.60 -6.14
CA ALA A 151 13.00 2.94 -6.37
C ALA A 151 14.13 3.93 -6.79
N THR A 152 14.00 5.24 -6.53
CA THR A 152 15.11 6.20 -6.75
C THR A 152 15.70 6.83 -5.50
N ASP A 153 15.30 6.46 -4.27
CA ASP A 153 16.05 6.96 -3.10
C ASP A 153 16.04 6.08 -1.83
N GLN A 154 16.14 4.76 -1.98
CA GLN A 154 16.50 3.87 -0.85
C GLN A 154 17.81 3.08 -1.07
N SER A 155 18.30 3.01 -2.31
CA SER A 155 19.63 2.47 -2.61
C SER A 155 20.77 3.42 -2.20
N SER A 156 20.50 4.70 -1.94
CA SER A 156 21.50 5.66 -1.44
C SER A 156 21.73 5.56 0.08
N PHE A 157 20.74 5.10 0.86
CA PHE A 157 20.84 5.07 2.32
C PHE A 157 21.57 3.83 2.85
N LEU A 158 21.40 2.67 2.22
CA LEU A 158 22.13 1.45 2.59
C LEU A 158 23.55 1.39 2.01
N LEU A 159 23.80 2.00 0.83
CA LEU A 159 25.17 2.16 0.33
C LEU A 159 25.96 3.25 1.07
N ARG A 160 25.31 4.32 1.60
CA ARG A 160 26.00 5.28 2.47
C ARG A 160 26.36 4.69 3.83
N ARG A 161 25.55 3.80 4.41
CA ARG A 161 25.93 3.10 5.65
C ARG A 161 27.10 2.14 5.45
N SER A 162 27.16 1.44 4.33
CA SER A 162 28.29 0.54 4.03
C SER A 162 29.56 1.29 3.61
N LEU A 163 29.46 2.37 2.82
CA LEU A 163 30.63 3.18 2.45
C LEU A 163 31.18 4.03 3.61
N VAL A 164 30.35 4.54 4.51
CA VAL A 164 30.85 5.29 5.69
C VAL A 164 31.59 4.36 6.64
N GLU A 165 31.15 3.11 6.83
CA GLU A 165 31.92 2.13 7.61
C GLU A 165 33.17 1.61 6.88
N LEU A 166 33.13 1.42 5.55
CA LEU A 166 34.33 1.07 4.78
C LEU A 166 35.35 2.21 4.72
N ILE A 167 34.92 3.48 4.70
CA ILE A 167 35.82 4.64 4.79
C ILE A 167 36.42 4.75 6.19
N PHE A 168 35.65 4.49 7.26
CA PHE A 168 36.19 4.46 8.62
C PHE A 168 37.18 3.30 8.84
N LEU A 169 36.94 2.14 8.24
CA LEU A 169 37.87 1.00 8.28
C LEU A 169 39.14 1.25 7.44
N CYS A 170 39.04 1.95 6.31
CA CYS A 170 40.23 2.34 5.53
C CYS A 170 41.08 3.41 6.22
N PHE A 171 40.48 4.34 7.00
CA PHE A 171 41.25 5.33 7.75
C PHE A 171 41.97 4.74 8.98
N PHE A 172 41.39 3.72 9.64
CA PHE A 172 42.03 3.09 10.80
C PHE A 172 43.22 2.17 10.43
N VAL A 173 43.23 1.57 9.23
CA VAL A 173 44.34 0.72 8.79
C VAL A 173 45.55 1.52 8.28
N CYS A 174 45.41 2.84 8.02
CA CYS A 174 46.49 3.69 7.50
C CYS A 174 47.23 4.53 8.56
N VAL A 175 46.90 4.43 9.86
CA VAL A 175 47.57 5.16 10.96
C VAL A 175 48.41 4.23 11.86
N CYS A 176 48.60 2.98 11.48
CA CYS A 176 49.50 2.06 12.17
C CYS A 176 50.43 1.31 11.19
N VAL A 177 51.22 2.06 10.41
CA VAL A 177 52.55 1.66 9.91
C VAL A 177 53.43 2.90 9.84
#